data_AF-K1JQ82-F1
#
_entry.id   AF-K1JQ82-F1
#
_cell.length_a   1.000
_cell.length_b   1.000
_cell.length_c   1.000
_cell.angle_alpha   90.00
_cell.angle_beta   90.00
_cell.angle_gamma   90.00
#
_symmetry.space_group_name_H-M   'P 1'
#
loop_
_entity.id
_entity.type
_entity.pdbx_description
1 polymer ?
#
loop_
_entity_poly.entity_id
_entity_poly.type
_entity_poly.pdbx_seq_one_letter_code
_entity_poly.pdbx_strand_id
1 'polypeptide(L)'
;MTQFTVSRRAVLGGAASALLVPAAAHATTPARHYDEMTDVLIVGSGFAGMAAALAAAEKGVKVKVIEKMAFLGGNSSLSGGMMAVPGSSVQKAQGIEDSPEKLIADMTRIGQGLGNPELIRFVCEKASETFEWTRTSMGVEWNTHLTGKGGHSAARCMVTKQGTGQGILVPCSSKLKAMGVPLCTRTLLEKIFREEDGRVTGVQVREGWTFNKPESGTVKTIGVTRGECQDFCVWGGYSRGSPTRLPFVFEMQYARPDAIAGAKVEGPARSAGGSSLAPAIARREAAGALAREV
;
A
#
# COMPACT_ATOMS: atom_id res chain seq x y z
N MET A 1 -72.73 -29.28 53.79
CA MET A 1 -71.68 -28.25 53.68
C MET A 1 -70.65 -28.72 52.68
N THR A 2 -70.75 -28.27 51.43
CA THR A 2 -69.64 -28.16 50.46
C THR A 2 -70.18 -27.44 49.23
N GLN A 3 -69.77 -26.19 49.06
CA GLN A 3 -69.92 -25.37 47.85
C GLN A 3 -68.59 -24.66 47.61
N PHE A 4 -68.48 -24.04 46.42
CA PHE A 4 -67.35 -23.33 45.80
C PHE A 4 -66.59 -24.20 44.77
N THR A 5 -66.39 -23.81 43.50
CA THR A 5 -66.94 -22.75 42.64
C THR A 5 -66.46 -23.06 41.22
N VAL A 6 -67.28 -22.89 40.19
CA VAL A 6 -66.77 -22.59 38.85
C VAL A 6 -67.59 -21.42 38.33
N SER A 7 -66.94 -20.26 38.12
CA SER A 7 -67.53 -19.20 37.32
C SER A 7 -66.51 -18.50 36.44
N ARG A 8 -66.97 -18.31 35.21
CA ARG A 8 -66.41 -17.68 34.02
C ARG A 8 -65.96 -16.24 34.28
N ARG A 9 -64.65 -15.95 34.23
CA ARG A 9 -64.02 -14.72 33.66
C ARG A 9 -62.54 -14.63 34.04
N ALA A 10 -61.64 -14.85 33.08
CA ALA A 10 -60.21 -14.51 33.08
C ALA A 10 -59.62 -15.17 31.82
N VAL A 11 -59.00 -14.55 30.83
CA VAL A 11 -58.46 -13.21 30.62
C VAL A 11 -58.48 -12.99 29.09
N LEU A 12 -58.89 -11.81 28.65
CA LEU A 12 -58.59 -11.28 27.32
C LEU A 12 -57.06 -11.23 27.14
N GLY A 13 -56.49 -12.12 26.34
CA GLY A 13 -55.11 -12.04 25.86
C GLY A 13 -55.10 -11.58 24.41
N GLY A 14 -54.57 -10.39 24.16
CA GLY A 14 -54.80 -9.60 22.95
C GLY A 14 -54.27 -10.22 21.64
N ALA A 15 -55.08 -10.09 20.60
CA ALA A 15 -54.63 -10.11 19.22
C ALA A 15 -53.94 -8.75 18.93
N ALA A 16 -52.62 -8.70 19.07
CA ALA A 16 -51.81 -7.59 18.57
C ALA A 16 -51.20 -7.97 17.23
N SER A 17 -51.62 -7.22 16.20
CA SER A 17 -51.26 -7.33 14.80
C SER A 17 -49.78 -7.58 14.55
N ALA A 18 -49.48 -8.63 13.79
CA ALA A 18 -48.17 -8.78 13.15
C ALA A 18 -48.00 -7.63 12.15
N LEU A 19 -47.23 -6.61 12.55
CA LEU A 19 -46.71 -5.60 11.63
C LEU A 19 -45.78 -6.31 10.65
N LEU A 20 -46.27 -6.51 9.43
CA LEU A 20 -45.45 -6.81 8.27
C LEU A 20 -44.51 -5.61 8.06
N VAL A 21 -43.30 -5.72 8.60
CA VAL A 21 -42.20 -4.85 8.20
C VAL A 21 -41.92 -5.17 6.73
N PRO A 22 -42.03 -4.23 5.78
CA PRO A 22 -41.61 -4.49 4.42
C PRO A 22 -40.13 -4.84 4.50
N ALA A 23 -39.75 -6.03 4.04
CA ALA A 23 -38.37 -6.35 3.80
C ALA A 23 -37.82 -5.23 2.89
N ALA A 24 -36.92 -4.41 3.42
CA ALA A 24 -36.22 -3.43 2.64
C ALA A 24 -35.57 -4.21 1.48
N ALA A 25 -36.12 -4.02 0.28
CA ALA A 25 -35.47 -4.45 -0.94
C ALA A 25 -34.09 -3.82 -0.87
N HIS A 26 -33.07 -4.66 -0.66
CA HIS A 26 -31.70 -4.22 -0.86
C HIS A 26 -31.69 -3.74 -2.30
N ALA A 27 -31.61 -2.43 -2.49
CA ALA A 27 -31.44 -1.85 -3.79
C ALA A 27 -30.14 -2.44 -4.32
N THR A 28 -30.24 -3.45 -5.17
CA THR A 28 -29.09 -4.02 -5.86
C THR A 28 -28.57 -2.88 -6.73
N THR A 29 -27.54 -2.19 -6.25
CA THR A 29 -26.82 -1.18 -7.04
C THR A 29 -26.53 -1.82 -8.39
N PRO A 30 -26.97 -1.22 -9.52
CA PRO A 30 -26.79 -1.83 -10.82
C PRO A 30 -25.30 -2.13 -11.00
N ALA A 31 -24.99 -3.40 -11.27
CA ALA A 31 -23.63 -3.86 -11.44
C ALA A 31 -22.95 -3.01 -12.53
N ARG A 32 -21.87 -2.30 -12.16
CA ARG A 32 -21.11 -1.51 -13.13
C ARG A 32 -20.54 -2.45 -14.19
N HIS A 33 -20.77 -2.12 -15.45
CA HIS A 33 -20.13 -2.80 -16.57
C HIS A 33 -18.71 -2.25 -16.71
N TYR A 34 -17.71 -3.14 -16.73
CA TYR A 34 -16.30 -2.81 -16.88
C TYR A 34 -15.79 -3.30 -18.24
N ASP A 35 -14.91 -2.54 -18.90
CA ASP A 35 -14.34 -2.91 -20.20
C ASP A 35 -13.41 -4.13 -20.10
N GLU A 36 -12.77 -4.31 -18.94
CA GLU A 36 -11.98 -5.48 -18.61
C GLU A 36 -12.00 -5.79 -17.11
N MET A 37 -11.57 -6.99 -16.74
CA MET A 37 -11.54 -7.48 -15.36
C MET A 37 -10.17 -8.06 -14.99
N THR A 38 -9.69 -7.72 -13.78
CA THR A 38 -8.50 -8.31 -13.15
C THR A 38 -8.80 -8.66 -11.69
N ASP A 39 -7.98 -9.51 -11.06
CA ASP A 39 -8.15 -9.77 -9.62
C ASP A 39 -7.49 -8.66 -8.79
N VAL A 40 -6.27 -8.27 -9.19
CA VAL A 40 -5.49 -7.20 -8.57
C VAL A 40 -5.01 -6.25 -9.66
N LEU A 41 -5.20 -4.95 -9.44
CA LEU A 41 -4.66 -3.87 -10.25
C LEU A 41 -3.62 -3.10 -9.44
N ILE A 42 -2.39 -3.07 -9.93
CA ILE A 42 -1.29 -2.31 -9.32
C ILE A 42 -1.11 -1.01 -10.11
N VAL A 43 -1.10 0.11 -9.39
CA VAL A 43 -0.92 1.44 -9.99
C VAL A 43 0.48 1.96 -9.64
N GLY A 44 1.30 2.09 -10.68
CA GLY A 44 2.70 2.51 -10.59
C GLY A 44 3.67 1.33 -10.73
N SER A 45 4.74 1.55 -11.50
CA SER A 45 5.74 0.54 -11.83
C SER A 45 7.09 0.73 -11.12
N GLY A 46 7.10 1.44 -9.98
CA GLY A 46 8.28 1.56 -9.12
C GLY A 46 8.57 0.28 -8.33
N PHE A 47 9.59 0.28 -7.46
CA PHE A 47 9.98 -0.91 -6.70
C PHE A 47 8.82 -1.58 -5.95
N ALA A 48 8.02 -0.79 -5.22
CA ALA A 48 6.92 -1.35 -4.44
C ALA A 48 5.79 -1.91 -5.32
N GLY A 49 5.48 -1.28 -6.46
CA GLY A 49 4.44 -1.78 -7.38
C GLY A 49 4.89 -3.06 -8.07
N MET A 50 6.14 -3.10 -8.52
CA MET A 50 6.72 -4.29 -9.14
C MET A 50 6.86 -5.45 -8.13
N ALA A 51 7.26 -5.16 -6.89
CA ALA A 51 7.32 -6.15 -5.82
C ALA A 51 5.94 -6.71 -5.45
N ALA A 52 4.93 -5.83 -5.30
CA ALA A 52 3.55 -6.24 -5.04
C ALA A 52 2.99 -7.09 -6.18
N ALA A 53 3.22 -6.68 -7.43
CA ALA A 53 2.79 -7.43 -8.61
C ALA A 53 3.41 -8.83 -8.64
N LEU A 54 4.71 -8.95 -8.34
CA LEU A 54 5.39 -10.25 -8.35
C LEU A 54 4.90 -11.14 -7.21
N ALA A 55 4.81 -10.61 -5.99
CA ALA A 55 4.32 -11.37 -4.84
C ALA A 55 2.87 -11.87 -5.05
N ALA A 56 2.01 -11.08 -5.69
CA ALA A 56 0.66 -11.49 -6.04
C ALA A 56 0.65 -12.52 -7.17
N ALA A 57 1.46 -12.33 -8.21
CA ALA A 57 1.56 -13.25 -9.34
C ALA A 57 2.14 -14.62 -8.92
N GLU A 58 3.10 -14.65 -7.97
CA GLU A 58 3.65 -15.88 -7.40
C GLU A 58 2.58 -16.72 -6.67
N LYS A 59 1.48 -16.09 -6.25
CA LYS A 59 0.30 -16.74 -5.66
C LYS A 59 -0.76 -17.14 -6.68
N GLY A 60 -0.48 -17.01 -7.98
CA GLY A 60 -1.40 -17.35 -9.06
C GLY A 60 -2.58 -16.39 -9.21
N VAL A 61 -2.51 -15.19 -8.62
CA VAL A 61 -3.55 -14.16 -8.75
C VAL A 61 -3.46 -13.48 -10.11
N LYS A 62 -4.59 -13.16 -10.75
CA LYS A 62 -4.58 -12.38 -12.00
C LYS A 62 -4.24 -10.92 -11.71
N VAL A 63 -3.00 -10.54 -12.02
CA VAL A 63 -2.46 -9.21 -11.76
C VAL A 63 -2.37 -8.41 -13.05
N LYS A 64 -2.63 -7.10 -12.97
CA LYS A 64 -2.31 -6.11 -14.00
C LYS A 64 -1.56 -4.94 -13.39
N VAL A 65 -0.54 -4.42 -14.07
CA VAL A 65 0.20 -3.22 -13.63
C VAL A 65 -0.01 -2.10 -14.63
N ILE A 66 -0.35 -0.91 -14.15
CA ILE A 66 -0.47 0.30 -14.98
C ILE A 66 0.57 1.35 -14.57
N GLU A 67 1.13 2.03 -15.56
CA GLU A 67 2.11 3.10 -15.41
C GLU A 67 1.72 4.26 -16.32
N LYS A 68 1.59 5.47 -15.77
CA LYS A 68 1.21 6.64 -16.56
C LYS A 68 2.30 7.06 -17.54
N MET A 69 3.56 6.84 -17.21
CA MET A 69 4.68 7.24 -18.04
C MET A 69 4.92 6.25 -19.19
N ALA A 70 5.69 6.67 -20.20
CA ALA A 70 6.06 5.83 -21.33
C ALA A 70 7.07 4.72 -20.99
N PHE A 71 7.67 4.78 -19.80
CA PHE A 71 8.68 3.84 -19.32
C PHE A 71 8.34 3.39 -17.91
N LEU A 72 8.70 2.15 -17.59
CA LEU A 72 8.53 1.60 -16.25
C LEU A 72 9.57 2.19 -15.27
N GLY A 73 9.25 2.17 -13.98
CA GLY A 73 10.21 2.37 -12.89
C GLY A 73 10.10 3.68 -12.11
N GLY A 74 9.55 4.75 -12.68
CA GLY A 74 9.43 6.05 -12.00
C GLY A 74 10.77 6.53 -11.39
N ASN A 75 10.76 7.03 -10.16
CA ASN A 75 12.01 7.41 -9.47
C ASN A 75 12.89 6.21 -9.10
N SER A 76 12.31 5.00 -8.98
CA SER A 76 13.07 3.81 -8.64
C SER A 76 14.11 3.48 -9.71
N SER A 77 13.81 3.74 -10.99
CA SER A 77 14.78 3.52 -12.09
C SER A 77 16.00 4.43 -12.01
N LEU A 78 15.83 5.64 -11.46
CA LEU A 78 16.89 6.64 -11.29
C LEU A 78 17.70 6.46 -10.00
N SER A 79 17.26 5.57 -9.11
CA SER A 79 17.97 5.32 -7.86
C SER A 79 19.33 4.64 -8.10
N GLY A 80 20.23 4.73 -7.13
CA GLY A 80 21.50 3.98 -7.15
C GLY A 80 21.35 2.46 -6.93
N GLY A 81 20.12 1.92 -6.89
CA GLY A 81 19.88 0.49 -6.68
C GLY A 81 20.42 -0.02 -5.36
N MET A 82 20.21 0.73 -4.28
CA MET A 82 20.75 0.41 -2.97
C MET A 82 19.67 -0.12 -2.03
N MET A 83 20.05 -1.07 -1.16
CA MET A 83 19.17 -1.61 -0.13
C MET A 83 19.95 -1.80 1.17
N ALA A 84 19.43 -1.27 2.28
CA ALA A 84 19.99 -1.53 3.61
C ALA A 84 19.44 -2.86 4.13
N VAL A 85 20.33 -3.81 4.41
CA VAL A 85 19.97 -5.18 4.77
C VAL A 85 20.72 -5.58 6.04
N PRO A 86 20.12 -5.42 7.24
CA PRO A 86 20.73 -5.83 8.48
C PRO A 86 20.68 -7.36 8.65
N GLY A 87 21.73 -7.93 9.24
CA GLY A 87 21.85 -9.36 9.50
C GLY A 87 21.84 -10.25 8.24
N SER A 88 22.27 -9.69 7.10
CA SER A 88 22.26 -10.39 5.81
C SER A 88 23.21 -11.59 5.75
N SER A 89 22.95 -12.52 4.83
CA SER A 89 23.87 -13.64 4.50
C SER A 89 25.28 -13.15 4.14
N VAL A 90 25.39 -12.03 3.43
CA VAL A 90 26.65 -11.40 3.04
C VAL A 90 27.39 -10.80 4.24
N GLN A 91 26.69 -10.13 5.16
CA GLN A 91 27.31 -9.64 6.41
C GLN A 91 27.88 -10.79 7.23
N LYS A 92 27.12 -11.88 7.37
CA LYS A 92 27.58 -13.10 8.06
C LYS A 92 28.83 -13.69 7.42
N ALA A 93 28.86 -13.77 6.09
CA ALA A 93 30.03 -14.27 5.34
C ALA A 93 31.28 -13.38 5.50
N GLN A 94 31.11 -12.10 5.81
CA GLN A 94 32.18 -11.13 6.02
C GLN A 94 32.52 -10.91 7.52
N GLY A 95 31.88 -11.64 8.43
CA GLY A 95 32.06 -11.47 9.87
C GLY A 95 31.56 -10.13 10.43
N ILE A 96 30.62 -9.46 9.73
CA ILE A 96 30.03 -8.20 10.17
C ILE A 96 28.84 -8.47 11.08
N GLU A 97 28.93 -8.03 12.33
CA GLU A 97 27.84 -8.14 13.30
C GLU A 97 26.82 -7.01 13.14
N ASP A 98 25.63 -7.36 12.66
CA ASP A 98 24.53 -6.42 12.48
C ASP A 98 23.18 -7.08 12.79
N SER A 99 22.16 -6.26 13.06
CA SER A 99 20.82 -6.77 13.40
C SER A 99 19.72 -5.77 13.04
N PRO A 100 18.46 -6.24 12.88
CA PRO A 100 17.31 -5.35 12.70
C PRO A 100 17.23 -4.27 13.79
N GLU A 101 17.52 -4.62 15.04
CA GLU A 101 17.51 -3.69 16.19
C GLU A 101 18.52 -2.55 16.00
N LYS A 102 19.72 -2.84 15.50
CA LYS A 102 20.72 -1.81 15.19
C LYS A 102 20.23 -0.85 14.10
N LEU A 103 19.57 -1.38 13.06
CA LEU A 103 18.99 -0.52 12.01
C LEU A 103 17.79 0.28 12.51
N ILE A 104 16.92 -0.29 13.37
CA ILE A 104 15.81 0.42 14.01
C ILE A 104 16.34 1.60 14.84
N ALA A 105 17.40 1.37 15.63
CA ALA A 105 18.03 2.42 16.42
C ALA A 105 18.60 3.54 15.55
N ASP A 106 19.27 3.19 14.44
CA ASP A 106 19.77 4.16 13.47
C ASP A 106 18.65 4.95 12.80
N MET A 107 17.60 4.29 12.31
CA MET A 107 16.45 4.95 11.68
C MET A 107 15.71 5.87 12.64
N THR A 108 15.53 5.45 13.90
CA THR A 108 14.90 6.27 14.94
C THR A 108 15.72 7.52 15.25
N ARG A 109 17.04 7.36 15.39
CA ARG A 109 17.97 8.46 15.65
C ARG A 109 18.03 9.44 14.48
N ILE A 110 18.23 8.95 13.26
CA ILE A 110 18.32 9.77 12.03
C ILE A 110 16.99 10.47 11.76
N GLY A 111 15.88 9.76 11.94
CA GLY A 111 14.53 10.28 11.77
C GLY A 111 14.04 11.16 12.92
N GLN A 112 14.88 11.43 13.94
CA GLN A 112 14.56 12.26 15.10
C GLN A 112 13.27 11.82 15.84
N GLY A 113 12.98 10.52 15.83
CA GLY A 113 11.76 9.95 16.43
C GLY A 113 10.45 10.27 15.70
N LEU A 114 10.50 10.86 14.49
CA LEU A 114 9.30 11.22 13.72
C LEU A 114 8.71 10.07 12.88
N GLY A 115 9.47 9.00 12.68
CA GLY A 115 9.00 7.85 11.92
C GLY A 115 8.07 6.95 12.74
N ASN A 116 7.10 6.31 12.09
CA ASN A 116 6.22 5.35 12.76
C ASN A 116 7.05 4.13 13.22
N PRO A 117 7.12 3.85 14.54
CA PRO A 117 7.95 2.77 15.08
C PRO A 117 7.57 1.38 14.55
N GLU A 118 6.29 1.11 14.33
CA GLU A 118 5.82 -0.20 13.85
C GLU A 118 6.27 -0.47 12.41
N LEU A 119 6.27 0.55 11.56
CA LEU A 119 6.72 0.44 10.17
C LEU A 119 8.23 0.36 10.06
N ILE A 120 8.95 1.14 10.88
CA ILE A 120 10.41 1.06 10.96
C ILE A 120 10.80 -0.37 11.33
N ARG A 121 10.17 -0.92 12.38
CA ARG A 121 10.37 -2.30 12.81
C ARG A 121 10.10 -3.28 11.67
N PHE A 122 8.93 -3.18 11.04
CA PHE A 122 8.54 -4.07 9.94
C PHE A 122 9.57 -4.08 8.81
N VAL A 123 10.00 -2.89 8.34
CA VAL A 123 11.00 -2.79 7.27
C VAL A 123 12.34 -3.39 7.69
N CYS A 124 12.79 -3.15 8.92
CA CYS A 124 14.08 -3.66 9.40
C CYS A 124 14.08 -5.18 9.57
N GLU A 125 13.00 -5.74 10.14
CA GLU A 125 12.86 -7.18 10.37
C GLU A 125 12.69 -7.95 9.05
N LYS A 126 11.98 -7.38 8.07
CA LYS A 126 11.76 -8.01 6.75
C LYS A 126 12.86 -7.78 5.73
N ALA A 127 13.83 -6.90 6.00
CA ALA A 127 14.84 -6.52 5.02
C ALA A 127 15.70 -7.70 4.54
N SER A 128 16.16 -8.59 5.43
CA SER A 128 17.00 -9.74 5.06
C SER A 128 16.24 -10.79 4.24
N GLU A 129 15.00 -11.10 4.66
CA GLU A 129 14.09 -11.98 3.91
C GLU A 129 13.79 -11.42 2.51
N THR A 130 13.48 -10.12 2.43
CA THR A 130 13.19 -9.43 1.16
C THR A 130 14.41 -9.42 0.25
N PHE A 131 15.61 -9.19 0.79
CA PHE A 131 16.85 -9.24 0.04
C PHE A 131 17.07 -10.61 -0.60
N GLU A 132 16.92 -11.70 0.16
CA GLU A 132 17.05 -13.05 -0.40
C GLU A 132 15.97 -13.35 -1.45
N TRP A 133 14.72 -12.93 -1.21
CA TRP A 133 13.65 -13.04 -2.20
C TRP A 133 13.99 -12.29 -3.50
N THR A 134 14.58 -11.09 -3.43
CA THR A 134 15.02 -10.40 -4.65
C THR A 134 16.10 -11.19 -5.42
N ARG A 135 16.96 -11.93 -4.71
CA ARG A 135 18.00 -12.73 -5.35
C ARG A 135 17.43 -14.01 -5.97
N THR A 136 16.54 -14.70 -5.27
CA THR A 136 16.04 -16.03 -5.65
C THR A 136 14.82 -15.98 -6.56
N SER A 137 13.84 -15.13 -6.26
CA SER A 137 12.58 -15.04 -7.03
C SER A 137 12.70 -14.09 -8.22
N MET A 138 13.32 -12.93 -8.04
CA MET A 138 13.45 -11.92 -9.09
C MET A 138 14.70 -12.16 -9.96
N GLY A 139 15.79 -12.69 -9.38
CA GLY A 139 17.07 -12.84 -10.07
C GLY A 139 17.92 -11.55 -10.04
N VAL A 140 17.77 -10.74 -8.98
CA VAL A 140 18.59 -9.53 -8.81
C VAL A 140 20.03 -9.90 -8.47
N GLU A 141 20.97 -9.37 -9.25
CA GLU A 141 22.40 -9.46 -8.95
C GLU A 141 22.86 -8.29 -8.08
N TRP A 142 23.34 -8.63 -6.88
CA TRP A 142 23.88 -7.68 -5.92
C TRP A 142 25.40 -7.76 -5.86
N ASN A 143 26.05 -6.61 -5.70
CA ASN A 143 27.46 -6.56 -5.32
C ASN A 143 27.59 -6.95 -3.84
N THR A 144 28.53 -7.84 -3.54
CA THR A 144 28.80 -8.30 -2.16
C THR A 144 29.70 -7.33 -1.40
N HIS A 145 30.33 -6.35 -2.05
CA HIS A 145 31.04 -5.29 -1.37
C HIS A 145 30.05 -4.32 -0.69
N LEU A 146 29.90 -4.47 0.62
CA LEU A 146 28.99 -3.67 1.43
C LEU A 146 29.48 -2.23 1.55
N THR A 147 28.56 -1.29 1.31
CA THR A 147 28.86 0.13 1.47
C THR A 147 28.42 0.64 2.84
N GLY A 148 29.22 1.51 3.45
CA GLY A 148 28.79 2.36 4.55
C GLY A 148 27.97 3.53 4.03
N LYS A 149 26.88 3.89 4.71
CA LYS A 149 26.08 5.08 4.42
C LYS A 149 25.99 5.96 5.64
N GLY A 150 25.95 7.27 5.42
CA GLY A 150 25.88 8.26 6.49
C GLY A 150 24.74 7.94 7.47
N GLY A 151 25.07 7.94 8.75
CA GLY A 151 24.12 7.63 9.82
C GLY A 151 23.92 6.14 10.11
N HIS A 152 24.50 5.21 9.36
CA HIS A 152 24.43 3.78 9.70
C HIS A 152 25.56 3.39 10.65
N SER A 153 25.25 2.60 11.67
CA SER A 153 26.21 2.05 12.63
C SER A 153 27.02 0.86 12.11
N ALA A 154 26.61 0.24 11.00
CA ALA A 154 27.31 -0.88 10.37
C ALA A 154 27.27 -0.78 8.83
N ALA A 155 28.24 -1.40 8.16
CA ALA A 155 28.21 -1.61 6.72
C ALA A 155 27.13 -2.65 6.39
N ARG A 156 26.04 -2.19 5.77
CA ARG A 156 24.83 -3.00 5.50
C ARG A 156 24.14 -2.66 4.19
N CYS A 157 24.68 -1.73 3.41
CA CYS A 157 24.05 -1.28 2.18
C CYS A 157 24.60 -2.07 0.99
N MET A 158 23.73 -2.91 0.44
CA MET A 158 23.91 -3.57 -0.84
C MET A 158 23.71 -2.59 -1.98
N VAL A 159 24.41 -2.81 -3.08
CA VAL A 159 24.21 -2.10 -4.35
C VAL A 159 24.00 -3.13 -5.43
N THR A 160 23.07 -2.92 -6.35
CA THR A 160 22.96 -3.79 -7.53
C THR A 160 24.28 -3.80 -8.29
N LYS A 161 24.60 -4.90 -8.97
CA LYS A 161 25.83 -5.00 -9.77
C LYS A 161 25.92 -3.92 -10.87
N GLN A 162 24.77 -3.46 -11.38
CA GLN A 162 24.69 -2.36 -12.34
C GLN A 162 24.85 -0.97 -11.72
N GLY A 163 24.81 -0.83 -10.39
CA GLY A 163 24.90 0.47 -9.72
C GLY A 163 23.66 1.35 -9.89
N THR A 164 22.54 0.80 -10.33
CA THR A 164 21.29 1.53 -10.58
C THR A 164 20.07 0.72 -10.16
N GLY A 165 18.94 1.40 -9.96
CA GLY A 165 17.67 0.76 -9.63
C GLY A 165 17.13 -0.12 -10.76
N GLN A 166 17.60 0.08 -12.00
CA GLN A 166 17.28 -0.83 -13.10
C GLN A 166 17.77 -2.25 -12.85
N GLY A 167 18.84 -2.42 -12.06
CA GLY A 167 19.31 -3.74 -11.63
C GLY A 167 18.26 -4.54 -10.84
N ILE A 168 17.24 -3.89 -10.28
CA ILE A 168 16.09 -4.54 -9.62
C ILE A 168 14.88 -4.61 -10.55
N LEU A 169 14.57 -3.51 -11.25
CA LEU A 169 13.36 -3.39 -12.08
C LEU A 169 13.39 -4.26 -13.33
N VAL A 170 14.53 -4.34 -14.01
CA VAL A 170 14.68 -5.14 -15.25
C VAL A 170 14.41 -6.63 -14.99
N PRO A 171 15.09 -7.30 -14.03
CA PRO A 171 14.80 -8.70 -13.75
C PRO A 171 13.36 -8.92 -13.29
N CYS A 172 12.82 -8.05 -12.44
CA CYS A 172 11.43 -8.13 -11.99
C CYS A 172 10.44 -8.03 -13.16
N SER A 173 10.62 -7.05 -14.05
CA SER A 173 9.75 -6.87 -15.21
C SER A 173 9.82 -8.04 -16.18
N SER A 174 11.01 -8.63 -16.35
CA SER A 174 11.22 -9.80 -17.20
C SER A 174 10.50 -11.01 -16.62
N LYS A 175 10.59 -11.22 -15.31
CA LYS A 175 9.89 -12.28 -14.58
C LYS A 175 8.37 -12.13 -14.68
N LEU A 176 7.83 -10.94 -14.41
CA LEU A 176 6.40 -10.64 -14.52
C LEU A 176 5.86 -10.89 -15.93
N LYS A 177 6.60 -10.45 -16.97
CA LYS A 177 6.23 -10.73 -18.37
C LYS A 177 6.24 -12.22 -18.68
N ALA A 178 7.24 -12.97 -18.20
CA ALA A 178 7.30 -14.41 -18.35
C ALA A 178 6.13 -15.15 -17.65
N MET A 179 5.60 -14.56 -16.58
CA MET A 179 4.39 -15.03 -15.88
C MET A 179 3.09 -14.56 -16.54
N GLY A 180 3.15 -13.83 -17.66
CA GLY A 180 1.97 -13.32 -18.37
C GLY A 180 1.31 -12.11 -17.73
N VAL A 181 1.96 -11.44 -16.77
CA VAL A 181 1.42 -10.23 -16.12
C VAL A 181 1.51 -9.04 -17.08
N PRO A 182 0.39 -8.38 -17.44
CA PRO A 182 0.43 -7.21 -18.31
C PRO A 182 1.03 -6.00 -17.58
N LEU A 183 2.05 -5.40 -18.19
CA LEU A 183 2.68 -4.15 -17.73
C LEU A 183 2.36 -3.02 -18.72
N CYS A 184 1.34 -2.23 -18.41
CA CYS A 184 0.76 -1.24 -19.31
C CYS A 184 1.32 0.17 -19.03
N THR A 185 2.23 0.63 -19.88
CA THR A 185 2.71 2.02 -19.89
C THR A 185 1.71 2.95 -20.58
N ARG A 186 1.84 4.26 -20.36
CA ARG A 186 0.90 5.28 -20.87
C ARG A 186 -0.54 5.05 -20.41
N THR A 187 -0.72 4.52 -19.21
CA THR A 187 -2.04 4.27 -18.61
C THR A 187 -2.17 5.07 -17.32
N LEU A 188 -2.89 6.19 -17.38
CA LEU A 188 -3.13 7.06 -16.25
C LEU A 188 -4.37 6.60 -15.48
N LEU A 189 -4.26 6.39 -14.17
CA LEU A 189 -5.44 6.27 -13.30
C LEU A 189 -6.10 7.65 -13.14
N GLU A 190 -7.41 7.73 -13.41
CA GLU A 190 -8.18 8.97 -13.28
C GLU A 190 -9.13 8.94 -12.08
N LYS A 191 -9.77 7.79 -11.82
CA LYS A 191 -10.79 7.66 -10.79
C LYS A 191 -10.81 6.25 -10.21
N ILE A 192 -11.08 6.14 -8.91
CA ILE A 192 -11.32 4.88 -8.21
C ILE A 192 -12.82 4.76 -7.95
N PHE A 193 -13.36 3.57 -8.18
CA PHE A 193 -14.75 3.23 -7.93
C PHE A 193 -14.86 2.43 -6.63
N ARG A 194 -15.66 2.95 -5.69
CA ARG A 194 -15.90 2.35 -4.37
C ARG A 194 -17.40 2.12 -4.17
N GLU A 195 -17.73 1.05 -3.43
CA GLU A 195 -19.04 0.80 -2.84
C GLU A 195 -19.22 1.62 -1.54
N GLU A 196 -20.41 1.60 -0.96
CA GLU A 196 -20.75 2.34 0.27
C GLU A 196 -19.93 1.88 1.49
N ASP A 197 -19.53 0.60 1.53
CA ASP A 197 -18.66 0.04 2.58
C ASP A 197 -17.17 0.38 2.40
N GLY A 198 -16.83 1.15 1.36
CA GLY A 198 -15.47 1.53 1.02
C GLY A 198 -14.73 0.53 0.14
N ARG A 199 -15.31 -0.64 -0.17
CA ARG A 199 -14.70 -1.65 -1.04
C ARG A 199 -14.51 -1.10 -2.44
N VAL A 200 -13.29 -1.20 -2.97
CA VAL A 200 -12.99 -0.84 -4.36
C VAL A 200 -13.50 -1.92 -5.31
N THR A 201 -14.26 -1.52 -6.32
CA THR A 201 -14.82 -2.43 -7.34
C THR A 201 -14.24 -2.21 -8.74
N GLY A 202 -13.53 -1.13 -8.95
CA GLY A 202 -12.83 -0.88 -10.20
C GLY A 202 -12.18 0.49 -10.25
N VAL A 203 -11.67 0.83 -11.42
CA VAL A 203 -11.07 2.14 -11.71
C VAL A 203 -11.43 2.62 -13.09
N GLN A 204 -11.35 3.94 -13.28
CA GLN A 204 -11.27 4.59 -14.58
C GLN A 204 -9.80 4.90 -14.90
N VAL A 205 -9.37 4.50 -16.09
CA VAL A 205 -8.03 4.76 -16.60
C VAL A 205 -8.10 5.46 -17.95
N ARG A 206 -7.02 6.14 -18.33
CA ARG A 206 -6.79 6.68 -19.67
C ARG A 206 -5.58 6.02 -20.30
N GLU A 207 -5.82 5.19 -21.31
CA GLU A 207 -4.78 4.50 -22.08
C GLU A 207 -4.27 5.37 -23.23
N GLY A 208 -2.96 5.31 -23.51
CA GLY A 208 -2.32 6.18 -24.50
C GLY A 208 -2.03 7.60 -23.98
N TRP A 209 -2.14 7.82 -22.66
CA TRP A 209 -1.89 9.11 -22.04
C TRP A 209 -0.43 9.54 -22.21
N THR A 210 -0.24 10.82 -22.51
CA THR A 210 1.06 11.45 -22.69
C THR A 210 1.21 12.64 -21.74
N PHE A 211 2.33 12.68 -21.04
CA PHE A 211 2.68 13.80 -20.16
C PHE A 211 2.61 15.14 -20.90
N ASN A 212 2.05 16.16 -20.25
CA ASN A 212 1.72 17.48 -20.82
C ASN A 212 0.67 17.51 -21.95
N LYS A 213 -0.04 16.41 -22.20
CA LYS A 213 -1.19 16.36 -23.12
C LYS A 213 -2.39 15.73 -22.39
N PRO A 214 -3.08 16.46 -21.50
CA PRO A 214 -4.09 15.87 -20.61
C PRO A 214 -5.22 15.14 -21.35
N GLU A 215 -5.63 15.66 -22.51
CA GLU A 215 -6.68 15.08 -23.34
C GLU A 215 -6.24 13.85 -24.16
N SER A 216 -4.95 13.47 -24.13
CA SER A 216 -4.44 12.37 -24.95
C SER A 216 -4.84 11.00 -24.41
N GLY A 217 -5.20 10.10 -25.31
CA GLY A 217 -5.59 8.74 -24.96
C GLY A 217 -7.10 8.54 -24.84
N THR A 218 -7.50 7.31 -24.53
CA THR A 218 -8.90 6.89 -24.46
C THR A 218 -9.25 6.43 -23.05
N VAL A 219 -10.41 6.84 -22.56
CA VAL A 219 -10.92 6.42 -21.27
C VAL A 219 -11.43 4.98 -21.35
N LYS A 220 -11.06 4.17 -20.36
CA LYS A 220 -11.53 2.80 -20.15
C LYS A 220 -11.76 2.56 -18.66
N THR A 221 -12.47 1.49 -18.37
CA THR A 221 -12.80 1.06 -17.01
C THR A 221 -12.30 -0.36 -16.77
N ILE A 222 -11.67 -0.57 -15.62
CA ILE A 222 -11.10 -1.86 -15.20
C ILE A 222 -11.77 -2.25 -13.89
N GLY A 223 -12.49 -3.36 -13.89
CA GLY A 223 -13.07 -3.93 -12.67
C GLY A 223 -12.06 -4.78 -11.90
N VAL A 224 -12.19 -4.80 -10.58
CA VAL A 224 -11.38 -5.64 -9.68
C VAL A 224 -12.28 -6.60 -8.90
N THR A 225 -12.01 -7.91 -9.00
CA THR A 225 -12.86 -8.97 -8.40
C THR A 225 -12.55 -9.24 -6.94
N ARG A 226 -11.26 -9.21 -6.57
CA ARG A 226 -10.81 -9.22 -5.18
C ARG A 226 -10.61 -7.76 -4.82
N GLY A 227 -11.63 -7.17 -4.21
CA GLY A 227 -11.67 -5.80 -3.70
C GLY A 227 -10.67 -5.51 -2.57
N GLU A 228 -9.50 -6.13 -2.60
CA GLU A 228 -8.27 -5.61 -2.02
C GLU A 228 -7.48 -4.89 -3.13
N CYS A 229 -8.14 -3.96 -3.82
CA CYS A 229 -7.48 -2.69 -4.04
C CYS A 229 -7.49 -1.96 -2.68
N GLN A 230 -6.95 -2.60 -1.61
CA GLN A 230 -6.29 -1.83 -0.58
C GLN A 230 -5.35 -0.95 -1.37
N ASP A 231 -5.44 0.35 -1.13
CA ASP A 231 -4.71 1.38 -1.86
C ASP A 231 -3.21 1.06 -1.92
N PHE A 232 -2.78 0.12 -2.78
CA PHE A 232 -1.46 0.06 -3.39
C PHE A 232 -1.43 1.17 -4.44
N CYS A 233 -1.80 2.36 -3.99
CA CYS A 233 -1.40 3.62 -4.51
C CYS A 233 0.11 3.72 -4.25
N VAL A 234 0.88 2.97 -5.05
CA VAL A 234 2.34 3.07 -5.08
C VAL A 234 2.75 4.25 -5.97
N TRP A 235 2.09 5.39 -5.76
CA TRP A 235 2.54 6.64 -6.33
C TRP A 235 3.83 7.00 -5.59
N GLY A 236 4.93 7.09 -6.32
CA GLY A 236 6.16 7.66 -5.78
C GLY A 236 5.92 9.06 -5.22
N GLY A 237 6.91 9.60 -4.50
CA GLY A 237 6.76 10.90 -3.84
C GLY A 237 6.40 12.08 -4.77
N TYR A 238 5.84 13.12 -4.19
CA TYR A 238 5.35 14.32 -4.88
C TYR A 238 6.42 15.40 -5.12
N SER A 239 7.71 15.05 -5.07
CA SER A 239 8.82 16.02 -5.09
C SER A 239 8.93 16.88 -6.36
N ARG A 240 8.19 16.53 -7.44
CA ARG A 240 8.11 17.30 -8.69
C ARG A 240 6.76 18.01 -8.90
N GLY A 241 5.82 17.93 -7.96
CA GLY A 241 4.53 18.62 -8.05
C GLY A 241 4.58 20.04 -7.47
N SER A 242 3.96 21.01 -8.14
CA SER A 242 3.64 22.29 -7.49
C SER A 242 2.45 22.09 -6.55
N PRO A 243 2.40 22.76 -5.38
CA PRO A 243 1.31 22.59 -4.40
C PRO A 243 -0.09 23.00 -4.91
N THR A 244 -0.19 23.55 -6.12
CA THR A 244 -1.41 24.10 -6.72
C THR A 244 -2.08 23.21 -7.76
N ARG A 245 -1.53 22.02 -8.09
CA ARG A 245 -2.17 21.09 -9.03
C ARG A 245 -2.68 19.84 -8.31
N LEU A 246 -3.94 19.99 -7.85
CA LEU A 246 -4.91 19.01 -7.34
C LEU A 246 -4.65 18.44 -5.93
N PRO A 247 -5.59 18.63 -4.98
CA PRO A 247 -5.63 17.86 -3.75
C PRO A 247 -6.21 16.49 -4.11
N PHE A 248 -5.35 15.53 -4.44
CA PHE A 248 -5.79 14.14 -4.45
C PHE A 248 -5.82 13.66 -3.01
N VAL A 249 -7.02 13.20 -2.60
CA VAL A 249 -7.35 12.67 -1.29
C VAL A 249 -6.25 11.72 -0.82
N PHE A 250 -5.50 12.17 0.19
CA PHE A 250 -4.48 11.39 0.87
C PHE A 250 -5.20 10.47 1.86
N GLU A 251 -5.35 9.20 1.50
CA GLU A 251 -5.67 8.15 2.46
C GLU A 251 -4.55 7.11 2.38
N MET A 252 -3.57 7.24 3.27
CA MET A 252 -2.50 6.26 3.44
C MET A 252 -3.02 5.19 4.42
N GLN A 253 -3.81 4.23 3.94
CA GLN A 253 -4.15 3.05 4.74
C GLN A 253 -3.01 2.03 4.62
N TYR A 254 -2.37 1.76 5.75
CA TYR A 254 -1.30 0.76 5.84
C TYR A 254 -1.84 -0.63 5.53
N ALA A 255 -1.17 -1.34 4.64
CA ALA A 255 -1.40 -2.77 4.45
C ALA A 255 -1.13 -3.49 5.76
N ARG A 256 -2.15 -4.16 6.31
CA ARG A 256 -1.96 -5.04 7.45
C ARG A 256 -1.25 -6.32 6.97
N PRO A 257 -0.28 -6.87 7.73
CA PRO A 257 0.45 -8.09 7.36
C PRO A 257 -0.42 -9.36 7.22
N ASP A 258 -1.63 -9.36 7.79
CA ASP A 258 -2.59 -10.47 7.79
C ASP A 258 -3.37 -10.62 6.47
N ALA A 259 -3.45 -9.58 5.63
CA ALA A 259 -4.16 -9.64 4.35
C ALA A 259 -3.50 -10.59 3.32
N ILE A 260 -2.20 -10.88 3.49
CA ILE A 260 -1.42 -11.74 2.59
C ILE A 260 -1.38 -13.19 3.09
N ALA A 261 -1.67 -13.46 4.36
CA ALA A 261 -1.69 -14.78 4.96
C ALA A 261 -2.99 -14.94 5.76
N GLY A 262 -3.98 -15.65 5.21
CA GLY A 262 -5.36 -15.73 5.71
C GLY A 262 -5.54 -16.17 7.16
N ALA A 263 -5.18 -15.31 8.11
CA ALA A 263 -5.34 -15.47 9.54
C ALA A 263 -6.20 -14.32 10.07
N LYS A 264 -7.40 -14.66 10.56
CA LYS A 264 -8.26 -13.72 11.28
C LYS A 264 -7.59 -13.31 12.60
N VAL A 265 -7.41 -12.02 12.82
CA VAL A 265 -7.17 -11.46 14.15
C VAL A 265 -8.30 -10.49 14.47
N GLU A 266 -9.15 -10.86 15.42
CA GLU A 266 -10.22 -10.02 15.96
C GLU A 266 -9.63 -9.01 16.94
N GLY A 267 -9.88 -7.72 16.71
CA GLY A 267 -9.53 -6.61 17.60
C GLY A 267 -10.26 -5.33 17.20
N PRO A 268 -10.69 -4.47 18.14
CA PRO A 268 -11.73 -3.48 17.89
C PRO A 268 -11.24 -2.32 17.02
N ALA A 269 -12.09 -1.90 16.08
CA ALA A 269 -11.89 -0.72 15.25
C ALA A 269 -11.79 0.53 16.14
N ARG A 270 -10.71 1.32 15.99
CA ARG A 270 -10.64 2.66 16.61
C ARG A 270 -11.20 3.70 15.64
N SER A 271 -12.24 4.38 16.09
CA SER A 271 -12.91 5.50 15.44
C SER A 271 -11.97 6.69 15.25
N ALA A 272 -12.20 7.43 14.15
CA ALA A 272 -11.60 8.72 13.87
C ALA A 272 -11.77 9.69 15.05
N GLY A 273 -10.64 10.06 15.68
CA GLY A 273 -10.56 11.08 16.71
C GLY A 273 -9.38 11.98 16.38
N GLY A 274 -9.65 13.24 16.06
CA GLY A 274 -8.63 14.25 15.77
C GLY A 274 -7.74 14.49 16.99
N SER A 275 -6.43 14.44 16.80
CA SER A 275 -5.45 14.99 17.75
C SER A 275 -4.63 16.07 17.07
N SER A 276 -4.56 17.22 17.74
CA SER A 276 -4.15 18.52 17.23
C SER A 276 -2.67 18.64 16.85
N LEU A 277 -2.42 19.02 15.59
CA LEU A 277 -1.11 19.46 15.08
C LEU A 277 -0.77 20.92 15.43
N ALA A 278 -1.64 21.61 16.19
CA ALA A 278 -1.51 23.03 16.51
C ALA A 278 -0.29 23.42 17.38
N PRO A 279 0.18 22.63 18.38
CA PRO A 279 1.25 23.09 19.26
C PRO A 279 2.65 23.05 18.62
N ALA A 280 2.85 22.22 17.59
CA ALA A 280 4.15 22.03 16.94
C ALA A 280 4.51 23.15 15.95
N ILE A 281 3.49 23.84 15.40
CA ILE A 281 3.67 24.96 14.47
C ILE A 281 4.07 26.24 15.24
N ALA A 282 3.45 26.49 16.39
CA ALA A 282 3.73 27.69 17.20
C ALA A 282 5.18 27.75 17.76
N ARG A 283 5.81 26.59 18.04
CA ARG A 283 7.21 26.56 18.50
C ARG A 283 8.23 26.85 17.39
N ARG A 284 7.84 26.73 16.12
CA ARG A 284 8.72 26.98 14.97
C ARG A 284 8.77 28.46 14.60
N GLU A 285 7.69 29.21 14.85
CA GLU A 285 7.62 30.66 14.59
C GLU A 285 8.40 31.46 15.63
N ALA A 286 8.38 31.06 16.91
CA ALA A 286 9.15 31.73 17.97
C ALA A 286 10.67 31.58 17.80
N ALA A 287 11.16 30.45 17.29
CA ALA A 287 12.58 30.22 17.05
C ALA A 287 13.12 30.94 15.79
N GLY A 288 12.24 31.21 14.81
CA GLY A 288 12.60 31.95 13.59
C GLY A 288 12.70 33.47 13.78
N ALA A 289 12.02 34.02 14.79
CA ALA A 289 12.04 35.45 15.09
C ALA A 289 13.30 35.89 15.87
N LEU A 290 13.96 34.99 16.61
CA LEU A 290 15.15 35.31 17.42
C LEU A 290 16.48 35.24 16.66
N ALA A 291 16.49 34.86 15.39
CA ALA A 291 17.71 34.74 14.57
C ALA A 291 17.86 35.86 13.52
N ARG A 292 17.12 36.97 13.68
CA ARG A 292 17.20 38.15 12.79
C ARG A 292 17.60 39.46 13.46
N GLU A 293 17.91 39.44 14.75
CA GLU A 293 18.63 40.52 15.40
C GLU A 293 19.77 39.92 16.22
N VAL A 294 20.95 40.54 16.08
CA VAL A 294 22.30 40.12 16.50
C VAL A 294 23.06 39.26 15.47
#